data_AF-A0A969CHY3-F1
#
_entry.id   AF-A0A969CHY3-F1
#
_cell.length_a   1.000
_cell.length_b   1.000
_cell.length_c   1.000
_cell.angle_alpha   90.00
_cell.angle_beta   90.00
_cell.angle_gamma   90.00
#
_symmetry.space_group_name_H-M   'P 1'
#
loop_
_entity.id
_entity.type
_entity.pdbx_description
1 polymer ?
#
loop_
_entity_poly.entity_id
_entity_poly.type
_entity_poly.pdbx_seq_one_letter_code
_entity_poly.pdbx_strand_id
1 'polypeptide(L)' 'MAKIQEDFHLIRVIDNILFCLNHGTELGWLIAPEDRSIMVFRPGQQPVVLENENENLPVLSVLAEWQVSVAEVFSGLSLS' A
#
# COMPACT_ATOMS: atom_id res chain seq x y z
N MET A 1 14.67 -21.39 3.35
CA MET A 1 15.25 -20.81 2.11
C MET A 1 14.26 -19.99 1.28
N ALA A 2 12.93 -20.03 1.52
CA ALA A 2 11.96 -19.21 0.77
C ALA A 2 11.93 -17.71 1.16
N LYS A 3 12.14 -17.40 2.46
CA LYS A 3 11.96 -16.04 2.99
C LYS A 3 12.88 -14.96 2.38
N ILE A 4 14.11 -15.33 2.01
CA ILE A 4 15.06 -14.39 1.39
C ILE A 4 14.64 -14.00 -0.04
N GLN A 5 13.97 -14.90 -0.77
CA GLN A 5 13.54 -14.63 -2.15
C GLN A 5 12.38 -13.62 -2.17
N GLU A 6 11.47 -13.68 -1.20
CA GLU A 6 10.34 -12.75 -1.07
C GLU A 6 10.80 -11.31 -0.78
N ASP A 7 11.82 -11.17 0.09
CA ASP A 7 12.39 -9.87 0.45
C ASP A 7 12.94 -9.10 -0.77
N PHE A 8 13.58 -9.79 -1.74
CA PHE A 8 14.08 -9.16 -2.97
C PHE A 8 12.97 -8.64 -3.89
N HIS A 9 11.79 -9.28 -3.88
CA HIS A 9 10.65 -8.79 -4.66
C HIS A 9 10.01 -7.57 -3.99
N LEU A 10 9.92 -7.56 -2.67
CA LEU A 10 9.38 -6.45 -1.89
C LEU A 10 10.21 -5.17 -2.04
N ILE A 11 11.54 -5.28 -1.91
CA ILE A 11 12.46 -4.13 -2.06
C ILE A 11 12.30 -3.46 -3.42
N ARG A 12 12.19 -4.25 -4.51
CA ARG A 12 11.97 -3.72 -5.86
C ARG A 12 10.61 -3.03 -6.01
N VAL A 13 9.56 -3.54 -5.37
CA VAL A 13 8.24 -2.88 -5.40
C VAL A 13 8.29 -1.55 -4.67
N ILE A 14 8.92 -1.50 -3.50
CA ILE A 14 9.12 -0.25 -2.75
C ILE A 14 9.94 0.75 -3.58
N ASP A 15 11.03 0.30 -4.21
CA ASP A 15 11.86 1.15 -5.08
C ASP A 15 11.04 1.75 -6.24
N ASN A 16 10.18 0.94 -6.88
CA ASN A 16 9.28 1.41 -7.92
C ASN A 16 8.27 2.46 -7.40
N ILE A 17 7.69 2.26 -6.21
CA ILE A 17 6.77 3.24 -5.60
C ILE A 17 7.50 4.55 -5.36
N LEU A 18 8.70 4.51 -4.77
CA LEU A 18 9.50 5.70 -4.49
C LEU A 18 9.93 6.41 -5.79
N PHE A 19 10.31 5.66 -6.82
CA PHE A 19 10.58 6.21 -8.15
C PHE A 19 9.37 6.99 -8.69
N CYS A 20 8.18 6.41 -8.64
CA CYS A 20 6.95 7.07 -9.07
C CYS A 20 6.65 8.35 -8.27
N LEU A 21 6.82 8.31 -6.94
CA LEU A 21 6.64 9.48 -6.08
C LEU A 21 7.61 10.62 -6.43
N ASN A 22 8.88 10.27 -6.72
CA ASN A 22 9.89 11.25 -7.17
C ASN A 22 9.58 11.88 -8.53
N HIS A 23 8.67 11.27 -9.31
CA HIS A 23 8.25 11.76 -10.64
C HIS A 23 6.81 12.28 -10.67
N GLY A 24 6.27 12.69 -9.51
CA GLY A 24 4.99 13.40 -9.43
C GLY A 24 3.77 12.54 -9.13
N THR A 25 3.95 11.25 -8.78
CA THR A 25 2.85 10.46 -8.21
C THR A 25 2.53 10.98 -6.81
N GLU A 26 1.25 11.14 -6.50
CA GLU A 26 0.80 11.74 -5.23
C GLU A 26 0.60 10.74 -4.10
N LEU A 27 0.37 9.47 -4.43
CA LEU A 27 0.00 8.42 -3.48
C LEU A 27 0.39 7.03 -4.02
N GLY A 28 0.96 6.19 -3.16
CA GLY A 28 1.18 4.77 -3.45
C GLY A 28 0.71 3.90 -2.29
N TRP A 29 0.10 2.76 -2.60
CA TRP A 29 -0.22 1.72 -1.63
C TRP A 29 0.54 0.44 -1.95
N LEU A 30 1.13 -0.16 -0.93
CA LEU A 30 1.66 -1.52 -0.97
C LEU A 30 0.80 -2.38 -0.06
N ILE A 31 0.06 -3.31 -0.66
CA ILE A 31 -0.80 -4.23 0.07
C ILE A 31 0.02 -5.49 0.37
N ALA A 32 0.11 -5.88 1.64
CA ALA A 32 0.75 -7.10 2.08
C ALA A 32 -0.33 -8.09 2.57
N PRO A 33 -0.80 -9.01 1.71
CA PRO A 33 -1.89 -9.94 2.06
C PRO A 33 -1.59 -10.85 3.24
N GLU A 34 -0.36 -11.34 3.33
CA GLU A 34 0.08 -12.26 4.41
C GLU A 34 0.01 -11.60 5.78
N ASP A 35 0.37 -10.32 5.86
CA ASP A 35 0.38 -9.54 7.10
C ASP A 35 -0.94 -8.79 7.34
N ARG A 36 -1.89 -8.85 6.39
CA ARG A 36 -3.11 -8.02 6.34
C ARG A 36 -2.85 -6.56 6.67
N SER A 37 -1.76 -6.03 6.12
CA SER A 37 -1.34 -4.65 6.32
C SER A 37 -1.21 -3.91 5.00
N ILE A 38 -1.41 -2.59 5.04
CA ILE A 38 -1.26 -1.73 3.87
C ILE A 38 -0.28 -0.61 4.23
N MET A 39 0.84 -0.56 3.51
CA MET A 39 1.78 0.56 3.60
C MET A 39 1.38 1.66 2.63
N VAL A 40 1.18 2.85 3.18
CA VAL A 40 0.85 4.07 2.44
C VAL A 40 2.10 4.91 2.27
N PHE A 41 2.36 5.34 1.03
CA PHE A 41 3.46 6.21 0.67
C PHE A 41 2.94 7.53 0.10
N ARG A 42 3.55 8.64 0.52
CA ARG A 42 3.29 10.00 0.02
C ARG A 42 4.61 10.74 -0.23
N PRO A 43 4.67 11.70 -1.16
CA PRO A 43 5.88 12.45 -1.44
C PRO A 43 6.42 13.16 -0.19
N GLY A 44 7.71 12.96 0.11
CA GLY A 44 8.39 13.63 1.22
C GLY A 44 7.94 13.22 2.63
N GLN A 45 7.16 12.15 2.77
CA GLN A 45 6.67 11.65 4.05
C GLN A 45 7.23 10.25 4.34
N GLN A 46 7.35 9.91 5.61
CA GLN A 46 7.60 8.52 6.02
C GLN A 46 6.37 7.66 5.67
N PRO A 47 6.56 6.40 5.24
CA PRO A 47 5.43 5.51 5.00
C PRO A 47 4.69 5.20 6.29
N VAL A 48 3.38 5.03 6.20
CA VAL A 48 2.49 4.67 7.32
C VAL A 48 1.91 3.29 7.06
N VAL A 49 1.90 2.42 8.06
CA VAL A 49 1.29 1.09 8.00
C VAL A 49 -0.12 1.18 8.59
N LEU A 50 -1.11 0.68 7.85
CA LEU A 50 -2.50 0.56 8.30
C LEU A 50 -2.85 -0.92 8.48
N GLU A 51 -3.29 -1.29 9.68
CA GLU A 51 -3.67 -2.66 10.06
C GLU A 51 -5.09 -2.72 10.64
N ASN A 52 -5.65 -1.58 11.08
CA ASN A 52 -6.99 -1.54 11.63
C ASN A 52 -8.02 -1.69 10.51
N GLU A 53 -8.82 -2.76 10.57
CA GLU A 53 -9.85 -3.09 9.58
C GLU A 53 -10.84 -1.94 9.27
N ASN A 54 -11.13 -1.09 10.26
CA ASN A 54 -12.05 0.04 10.12
C ASN A 54 -11.38 1.36 9.70
N GLU A 55 -10.05 1.37 9.56
CA GLU A 55 -9.32 2.56 9.16
C GLU A 55 -9.46 2.78 7.65
N ASN A 56 -9.87 4.00 7.27
CA ASN A 56 -10.01 4.39 5.88
C ASN A 56 -8.64 4.71 5.29
N LEU A 57 -8.37 4.20 4.09
CA LEU A 57 -7.16 4.52 3.37
C LEU A 57 -7.23 5.95 2.85
N PRO A 58 -6.10 6.67 2.86
CA PRO A 58 -6.02 7.96 2.21
C PRO A 58 -6.11 7.79 0.70
N VAL A 59 -7.01 8.52 0.07
CA VAL A 59 -7.23 8.52 -1.39
C VAL A 59 -6.69 9.81 -2.03
N LEU A 60 -6.61 9.81 -3.36
CA LEU A 60 -6.31 11.03 -4.13
C LEU A 60 -7.43 12.07 -3.97
N SER A 61 -7.07 13.35 -4.06
CA SER A 61 -8.03 14.46 -3.92
C SER A 61 -9.20 14.39 -4.91
N VAL A 62 -8.95 13.93 -6.14
CA VAL A 62 -9.97 13.70 -7.17
C VAL A 62 -10.97 12.58 -6.80
N LEU A 63 -10.61 11.73 -5.84
CA LEU A 63 -11.42 10.64 -5.31
C LEU A 63 -11.89 10.91 -3.87
N ALA A 64 -11.94 12.16 -3.41
CA ALA A 64 -12.19 12.48 -1.99
C ALA A 64 -13.49 11.87 -1.40
N GLU A 65 -14.51 11.63 -2.23
CA GLU A 65 -15.77 11.00 -1.80
C GLU A 65 -15.68 9.47 -1.69
N TRP A 66 -14.63 8.87 -2.25
CA TRP A 66 -14.39 7.44 -2.15
C TRP A 66 -13.76 7.12 -0.80
N GLN A 67 -14.53 6.46 0.06
CA GLN A 67 -14.05 5.89 1.30
C GLN A 67 -13.86 4.40 1.08
N VAL A 68 -12.66 3.92 1.40
CA VAL A 68 -12.33 2.50 1.37
C VAL A 68 -11.55 2.18 2.64
N SER A 69 -12.07 1.24 3.40
CA SER A 69 -11.45 0.72 4.62
C SER A 69 -10.42 -0.37 4.30
N VAL A 70 -9.52 -0.64 5.24
CA VAL A 70 -8.59 -1.77 5.16
C VAL A 70 -9.34 -3.09 4.92
N ALA A 71 -10.45 -3.32 5.62
CA ALA A 71 -11.26 -4.52 5.45
C ALA A 71 -11.80 -4.66 4.01
N GLU A 72 -12.30 -3.58 3.42
CA GLU A 72 -12.84 -3.59 2.06
C GLU A 72 -11.76 -3.92 1.02
N VAL A 73 -10.54 -3.40 1.17
CA VAL A 73 -9.41 -3.77 0.29
C VAL A 73 -9.16 -5.28 0.34
N PHE A 74 -9.08 -5.87 1.54
CA PHE A 74 -8.84 -7.31 1.69
C PHE A 74 -10.02 -8.18 1.28
N SER A 75 -11.26 -7.69 1.41
CA SER A 75 -12.45 -8.40 0.93
C SER A 75 -12.45 -8.62 -0.59
N GLY A 76 -11.80 -7.72 -1.34
CA GLY A 76 -11.67 -7.79 -2.80
C GLY A 76 -10.55 -8.70 -3.30
N LEU A 77 -9.70 -9.22 -2.40
CA LEU A 77 -8.62 -10.13 -2.76
C LEU A 77 -9.12 -11.58 -2.69
N SER A 78 -9.39 -12.18 -3.85
CA SER A 78 -9.55 -13.64 -3.91
C SER A 78 -8.17 -14.29 -3.81
N LEU A 79 -7.82 -14.77 -2.63
CA LEU A 79 -6.65 -15.63 -2.45
C LEU A 79 -7.01 -17.02 -2.98
N SER A 80 -6.61 -17.30 -4.23
CA SER A 80 -6.70 -18.64 -4.85
C SER A 80 -5.37 -19.38 -4.73
#